data_AF-W7IZV4-F1
#
_entry.id   AF-W7IZV4-F1
#
_cell.length_a   1.000
_cell.length_b   1.000
_cell.length_c   1.000
_cell.angle_alpha   90.00
_cell.angle_beta   90.00
_cell.angle_gamma   90.00
#
_symmetry.space_group_name_H-M   'P 1'
#
loop_
_entity.id
_entity.type
_entity.pdbx_description
1 polymer ?
#
loop_
_entity_poly.entity_id
_entity_poly.type
_entity_poly.pdbx_seq_one_letter_code
_entity_poly.pdbx_strand_id
1 'polypeptide(L)'
;MRVYQPWAAPVRAVAYDDPSLLWEMRRWVAALRAEGKVRAEFSVEWREDVAVGVLRDGGLIGEVRPSDFLVFGRNGLSVLTAAQFWRDHREMGC
;
A
#
# COMPACT_ATOMS: atom_id res chain seq x y z
N MET A 1 -7.16 -10.61 1.58
CA MET A 1 -6.59 -9.55 0.73
C MET A 1 -7.51 -9.27 -0.45
N ARG A 2 -8.10 -8.08 -0.58
CA ARG A 2 -8.76 -7.68 -1.84
C ARG A 2 -7.71 -7.02 -2.74
N VAL A 3 -7.51 -7.60 -3.92
CA VAL A 3 -6.58 -7.08 -4.93
C VAL A 3 -7.42 -6.50 -6.05
N TYR A 4 -7.34 -5.18 -6.25
CA TYR A 4 -8.00 -4.53 -7.37
C TYR A 4 -7.10 -4.64 -8.61
N GLN A 5 -7.56 -5.34 -9.66
CA GLN A 5 -6.97 -5.42 -11.01
C GLN A 5 -8.11 -5.38 -12.04
N PRO A 6 -7.96 -4.83 -13.27
CA PRO A 6 -6.89 -3.98 -13.81
C PRO A 6 -7.42 -2.61 -14.35
N TRP A 7 -6.82 -1.51 -13.90
CA TRP A 7 -6.85 -0.22 -14.63
C TRP A 7 -5.57 -0.08 -15.46
N ALA A 8 -5.55 0.80 -16.46
CA ALA A 8 -4.54 0.83 -17.55
C ALA A 8 -3.05 1.04 -17.14
N ALA A 9 -2.79 1.30 -15.86
CA ALA A 9 -1.47 1.18 -15.23
C ALA A 9 -1.57 0.15 -14.10
N PRO A 10 -0.57 -0.72 -13.88
CA PRO A 10 -0.66 -1.84 -12.92
C PRO A 10 -0.68 -1.33 -11.48
N VAL A 11 -1.81 -0.80 -11.05
CA VAL A 11 -2.08 -0.33 -9.70
C VAL A 11 -2.55 -1.53 -8.90
N ARG A 12 -1.65 -2.07 -8.07
CA ARG A 12 -2.01 -3.06 -7.06
C ARG A 12 -2.29 -2.31 -5.76
N ALA A 13 -3.56 -2.20 -5.40
CA ALA A 13 -4.02 -1.60 -4.16
C ALA A 13 -4.43 -2.69 -3.17
N VAL A 14 -3.96 -2.58 -1.93
CA VAL A 14 -4.34 -3.51 -0.86
C VAL A 14 -4.85 -2.71 0.33
N ALA A 15 -6.09 -2.98 0.74
CA ALA A 15 -6.65 -2.59 2.03
C ALA A 15 -6.74 -3.81 2.94
N TYR A 16 -6.66 -3.59 4.25
CA TYR A 16 -6.76 -4.66 5.24
C TYR A 16 -7.83 -4.36 6.29
N ASP A 17 -8.75 -5.31 6.46
CA ASP A 17 -9.65 -5.36 7.61
C ASP A 17 -9.06 -6.27 8.71
N ASP A 18 -8.18 -7.19 8.31
CA ASP A 18 -7.51 -8.15 9.19
C ASP A 18 -6.01 -7.82 9.30
N PRO A 19 -5.45 -7.70 10.52
CA PRO A 19 -4.06 -7.32 10.74
C PRO A 19 -3.06 -8.35 10.20
N SER A 20 -3.47 -9.60 9.94
CA SER A 20 -2.61 -10.61 9.33
C SER A 20 -2.21 -10.24 7.90
N LEU A 21 -3.02 -9.44 7.21
CA LEU A 21 -2.76 -8.95 5.85
C LEU A 21 -1.58 -7.96 5.79
N LEU A 22 -1.21 -7.33 6.91
CA LEU A 22 -0.01 -6.50 6.99
C LEU A 22 1.27 -7.31 6.74
N TRP A 23 1.29 -8.58 7.14
CA TRP A 23 2.40 -9.48 6.85
C TRP A 23 2.46 -9.86 5.37
N GLU A 24 1.32 -9.97 4.70
CA GLU A 24 1.26 -10.17 3.25
C GLU A 24 1.75 -8.92 2.50
N MET A 25 1.33 -7.72 2.92
CA MET A 25 1.85 -6.45 2.40
C MET A 25 3.37 -6.36 2.57
N ARG A 26 3.88 -6.71 3.75
CA ARG A 26 5.32 -6.76 4.02
C ARG A 26 6.06 -7.67 3.06
N ARG A 27 5.54 -8.89 2.84
CA ARG A 27 6.12 -9.86 1.89
C ARG A 27 6.10 -9.32 0.46
N TRP A 28 5.00 -8.67 0.07
CA TRP A 28 4.87 -8.09 -1.25
C TRP A 28 5.87 -6.95 -1.48
N VAL A 29 6.03 -6.02 -0.53
CA VAL A 29 7.03 -4.94 -0.63
C VAL A 29 8.45 -5.50 -0.64
N ALA A 30 8.73 -6.52 0.18
CA ALA A 30 10.03 -7.20 0.18
C ALA A 30 10.34 -7.83 -1.19
N ALA A 31 9.35 -8.45 -1.85
CA ALA A 31 9.52 -8.98 -3.20
C ALA A 31 9.81 -7.86 -4.21
N LEU A 32 9.05 -6.76 -4.21
CA LEU A 32 9.30 -5.61 -5.09
C LEU A 32 10.70 -5.01 -4.88
N ARG A 33 11.17 -4.97 -3.64
CA ARG A 33 12.53 -4.50 -3.30
C ARG A 33 13.60 -5.46 -3.80
N ALA A 34 13.40 -6.77 -3.64
CA ALA A 34 14.31 -7.79 -4.16
C ALA A 34 14.41 -7.76 -5.69
N GLU A 35 13.32 -7.41 -6.38
CA GLU A 35 13.29 -7.17 -7.83
C GLU A 35 13.88 -5.81 -8.24
N GLY A 36 14.29 -4.96 -7.29
CA GLY A 36 14.81 -3.62 -7.57
C GLY A 36 13.77 -2.61 -8.06
N LYS A 37 12.47 -2.94 -7.97
CA LYS A 37 11.36 -2.07 -8.41
C LYS A 37 11.08 -0.93 -7.44
N VAL A 38 11.39 -1.11 -6.16
CA VAL A 38 11.21 -0.10 -5.11
C VAL A 38 12.42 -0.12 -4.17
N ARG A 39 12.72 1.02 -3.55
CA ARG A 39 13.67 1.11 -2.43
C ARG A 39 12.98 1.14 -1.08
N ALA A 40 11.66 1.27 -1.09
CA ALA A 40 10.82 1.32 0.09
C ALA A 40 10.93 0.04 0.94
N GLU A 41 10.89 0.22 2.24
CA GLU A 41 10.78 -0.84 3.23
C GLU A 41 9.41 -0.77 3.91
N PHE A 42 8.81 -1.93 4.18
CA PHE A 42 7.54 -2.02 4.88
C PHE A 42 7.71 -2.80 6.17
N SER A 43 7.32 -2.18 7.27
CA SER A 43 7.34 -2.77 8.61
C SER A 43 5.94 -2.79 9.19
N VAL A 44 5.70 -3.72 10.10
CA VAL A 44 4.44 -3.80 10.87
C VAL A 44 4.75 -3.31 12.27
N GLU A 45 4.04 -2.28 12.72
CA GLU A 45 4.17 -1.72 14.06
C GLU A 45 2.82 -1.79 14.79
N TRP A 46 2.85 -1.92 16.12
CA TRP A 46 1.64 -1.87 16.94
C TRP A 46 1.51 -0.47 17.55
N ARG A 47 0.38 0.18 17.33
CA ARG A 47 0.04 1.52 17.84
C ARG A 47 -1.32 1.45 18.49
N GLU A 48 -1.43 1.83 19.76
CA GLU A 48 -2.73 1.95 20.44
C GLU A 48 -3.63 0.71 20.27
N ASP A 49 -3.05 -0.48 20.45
CA ASP A 49 -3.71 -1.79 20.28
C ASP A 49 -4.08 -2.20 18.84
N VAL A 50 -3.82 -1.35 17.84
CA VAL A 50 -3.99 -1.67 16.42
C VAL A 50 -2.64 -1.93 15.73
N ALA A 51 -2.57 -2.97 14.92
CA ALA A 51 -1.43 -3.18 14.03
C ALA A 51 -1.54 -2.23 12.83
N VAL A 52 -0.47 -1.50 12.56
CA VAL A 52 -0.35 -0.57 11.42
C VAL A 52 0.84 -0.94 10.54
N GLY A 53 0.70 -0.69 9.25
CA GLY A 53 1.81 -0.79 8.30
C GLY A 53 2.61 0.50 8.27
N VAL A 54 3.93 0.43 8.22
CA VAL A 54 4.79 1.60 8.09
C VAL A 54 5.68 1.42 6.87
N LEU A 55 5.42 2.22 5.84
CA LEU A 55 6.21 2.32 4.62
C LEU A 55 7.29 3.38 4.80
N ARG A 56 8.55 3.02 4.60
CA ARG A 56 9.70 3.92 4.66
C ARG A 56 10.38 3.98 3.30
N ASP A 57 10.38 5.12 2.63
CA ASP A 57 11.02 5.32 1.34
C ASP A 57 11.90 6.58 1.36
N GLY A 58 13.22 6.41 1.40
CA GLY A 58 14.18 7.50 1.22
C GLY A 58 14.07 8.68 2.20
N GLY A 59 13.41 8.50 3.35
CA GLY A 59 13.14 9.56 4.35
C GLY A 59 11.67 9.93 4.49
N LEU A 60 10.82 9.51 3.54
CA LEU A 60 9.37 9.58 3.68
C LEU A 60 8.87 8.39 4.50
N ILE A 61 8.02 8.67 5.48
CA ILE A 61 7.36 7.65 6.31
C ILE A 61 5.86 7.78 6.07
N GLY A 62 5.25 6.74 5.51
CA GLY A 62 3.81 6.62 5.32
C GLY A 62 3.24 5.54 6.23
N GLU A 63 2.24 5.90 7.03
CA GLU A 63 1.49 4.94 7.84
C GLU A 63 0.29 4.40 7.04
N VAL A 64 0.14 3.08 6.99
CA VAL A 64 -1.00 2.38 6.40
C VAL A 64 -1.92 1.92 7.52
N ARG A 65 -3.00 2.65 7.74
CA ARG A 65 -4.10 2.24 8.62
C ARG A 65 -5.05 1.27 7.91
N PRO A 66 -5.96 0.60 8.63
CA PRO A 66 -6.90 -0.36 8.03
C PRO A 66 -7.71 0.22 6.85
N SER A 67 -8.02 1.52 6.91
CA SER A 67 -8.76 2.26 5.88
C SER A 67 -7.89 2.81 4.74
N ASP A 68 -6.58 2.62 4.81
CA ASP A 68 -5.64 3.11 3.81
C ASP A 68 -5.27 2.00 2.82
N PHE A 69 -4.80 2.43 1.66
CA PHE A 69 -4.43 1.58 0.55
C PHE A 69 -2.94 1.73 0.29
N LEU A 70 -2.22 0.60 0.31
CA LEU A 70 -0.86 0.56 -0.22
C LEU A 70 -0.94 0.33 -1.73
N VAL A 71 -0.42 1.29 -2.50
CA VAL A 71 -0.49 1.33 -3.96
C VAL A 71 0.91 1.28 -4.55
N PHE A 72 1.14 0.36 -5.49
CA PHE A 72 2.32 0.37 -6.35
C PHE A 72 1.96 0.97 -7.71
N GLY A 73 2.61 2.07 -8.09
CA GLY A 73 2.40 2.79 -9.35
C GLY A 73 3.71 3.10 -10.07
N ARG A 74 3.65 3.95 -11.11
CA ARG A 74 4.82 4.30 -11.94
C ARG A 74 5.99 4.92 -11.15
N ASN A 75 5.68 5.64 -10.08
CA ASN A 75 6.68 6.33 -9.25
C ASN A 75 7.09 5.52 -8.01
N GLY A 76 6.68 4.25 -7.90
CA GLY A 76 6.98 3.38 -6.77
C GLY A 76 5.78 3.11 -5.87
N LEU A 77 6.04 2.88 -4.58
CA LEU A 77 5.01 2.62 -3.57
C LEU A 77 4.51 3.93 -2.97
N SER A 78 3.20 4.03 -2.75
CA SER A 78 2.55 5.15 -2.11
C SER A 78 1.41 4.66 -1.23
N VAL A 79 1.18 5.37 -0.13
CA VAL A 79 0.04 5.13 0.75
C VAL A 79 -1.03 6.16 0.42
N LEU A 80 -2.21 5.69 0.04
CA LEU A 80 -3.36 6.55 -0.24
C LEU A 80 -4.46 6.27 0.77
N THR A 81 -5.07 7.33 1.31
CA THR A 81 -6.29 7.16 2.09
C THR A 81 -7.43 6.71 1.20
N ALA A 82 -8.47 6.10 1.77
CA ALA A 82 -9.67 5.74 1.01
C ALA A 82 -10.20 6.91 0.15
N ALA A 83 -10.26 8.12 0.72
CA ALA A 83 -10.71 9.30 -0.01
C ALA A 83 -9.80 9.64 -1.21
N GLN A 84 -8.47 9.55 -1.04
CA GLN A 84 -7.52 9.79 -2.13
C GLN A 84 -7.60 8.68 -3.20
N PHE A 85 -7.65 7.42 -2.77
CA PHE A 85 -7.78 6.27 -3.66
C PHE A 85 -9.06 6.39 -4.49
N TRP A 86 -10.22 6.60 -3.86
CA TRP A 86 -11.48 6.75 -4.59
C TRP A 86 -11.49 8.00 -5.46
N ARG A 87 -10.87 9.11 -5.06
CA ARG A 87 -10.80 10.31 -5.92
C ARG A 87 -9.98 10.05 -7.18
N ASP A 88 -8.77 9.51 -7.03
CA ASP A 88 -7.85 9.24 -8.13
C ASP A 88 -8.42 8.19 -9.10
N HIS A 89 -9.20 7.24 -8.58
CA HIS A 89 -9.82 6.17 -9.36
C HIS A 89 -11.28 6.43 -9.78
N ARG A 90 -11.91 7.55 -9.37
CA ARG A 90 -13.29 7.92 -9.79
C ARG A 90 -13.31 8.70 -11.12
N GLU A 91 -12.20 9.30 -11.54
CA GLU A 91 -12.15 10.13 -12.75
C GLU A 91 -11.97 9.35 -14.08
N MET A 92 -11.83 8.02 -14.07
CA MET A 92 -11.77 7.20 -15.30
C MET A 92 -13.05 6.40 -15.59
N GLY A 93 -14.13 6.70 -14.86
CA GLY A 93 -15.44 6.08 -15.03
C GLY A 93 -16.47 7.04 -15.64
N CYS A 94 -16.23 7.51 -16.85
CA CYS A 94 -17.23 8.07 -17.77
C CYS A 94 -16.80 7.80 -19.22
#